data_AF-A0A963J212-F1
#
_entry.id   AF-A0A963J212-F1
#
_cell.length_a   1.000
_cell.length_b   1.000
_cell.length_c   1.000
_cell.angle_alpha   90.00
_cell.angle_beta   90.00
_cell.angle_gamma   90.00
#
_symmetry.space_group_name_H-M   'P 1'
#
loop_
_entity.id
_entity.type
_entity.pdbx_description
1 polymer ?
#
loop_
_entity_poly.entity_id
_entity_poly.type
_entity_poly.pdbx_seq_one_letter_code
_entity_poly.pdbx_strand_id
1 'polypeptide(L)' 'ANSFEALPFFIAAVLVAHQLGAGQAVLDLLAVLYVLLRLFYIMMYVSDMPRARSAVWGGAFFVNIAIFFLGYR' A
#
# COMPACT_ATOMS: atom_id res chain seq x y z
N ALA A 1 -8.95 -13.68 -0.57
CA ALA A 1 -9.70 -12.68 0.22
C ALA A 1 -8.85 -11.44 0.50
N ASN A 2 -7.80 -11.52 1.35
CA ASN A 2 -7.05 -10.35 1.84
C ASN A 2 -6.60 -9.33 0.78
N SER A 3 -6.08 -9.78 -0.37
CA SER A 3 -5.66 -8.84 -1.42
C SER A 3 -6.83 -8.08 -2.04
N PHE A 4 -8.00 -8.70 -2.24
CA PHE A 4 -9.18 -8.01 -2.75
C PHE A 4 -9.73 -6.98 -1.76
N GLU A 5 -9.68 -7.28 -0.46
CA GLU A 5 -10.14 -6.35 0.59
C GLU A 5 -9.22 -5.13 0.72
N ALA A 6 -7.91 -5.29 0.45
CA ALA A 6 -6.94 -4.21 0.52
C ALA A 6 -6.96 -3.27 -0.71
N LEU A 7 -7.44 -3.76 -1.87
CA LEU A 7 -7.44 -3.02 -3.12
C LEU A 7 -8.26 -1.71 -3.07
N PRO A 8 -9.51 -1.69 -2.56
CA PRO A 8 -10.29 -0.46 -2.45
C PRO A 8 -9.57 0.66 -1.67
N PHE A 9 -8.87 0.32 -0.58
CA PHE A 9 -8.09 1.30 0.19
C PHE A 9 -6.97 1.92 -0.64
N PHE A 10 -6.23 1.09 -1.38
CA PHE A 10 -5.15 1.58 -2.27
C PHE A 10 -5.67 2.46 -3.39
N ILE A 11 -6.73 2.05 -4.06
CA ILE A 11 -7.36 2.85 -5.12
C ILE A 11 -7.82 4.19 -4.54
N ALA A 12 -8.52 4.19 -3.40
CA ALA A 12 -8.99 5.41 -2.77
C ALA A 12 -7.85 6.36 -2.38
N ALA A 13 -6.78 5.84 -1.77
CA ALA A 13 -5.62 6.63 -1.37
C ALA A 13 -4.94 7.31 -2.57
N VAL A 14 -4.69 6.56 -3.65
CA VAL A 14 -4.07 7.10 -4.88
C VAL A 14 -4.95 8.16 -5.53
N LEU A 15 -6.26 7.92 -5.62
CA LEU A 15 -7.21 8.90 -6.16
C LEU A 15 -7.25 10.19 -5.35
N VAL A 16 -7.27 10.10 -4.01
CA VAL A 16 -7.22 11.27 -3.13
C VAL A 16 -5.91 12.04 -3.31
N ALA A 17 -4.77 11.35 -3.32
CA ALA A 17 -3.47 11.97 -3.54
C ALA A 17 -3.40 12.73 -4.87
N HIS A 18 -3.92 12.13 -5.95
CA HIS A 18 -4.03 12.79 -7.25
C HIS A 18 -4.95 14.02 -7.20
N GLN A 19 -6.13 13.90 -6.58
CA GLN A 19 -7.10 14.99 -6.48
C GLN A 19 -6.56 16.18 -5.69
N LEU A 20 -5.71 15.92 -4.70
CA LEU A 20 -5.03 16.95 -3.91
C LEU A 20 -3.77 17.51 -4.59
N GLY A 21 -3.42 17.06 -5.79
CA GLY A 21 -2.22 17.50 -6.49
C GLY A 21 -0.94 17.18 -5.71
N ALA A 22 -0.86 15.97 -5.15
CA ALA A 22 0.36 15.46 -4.55
C ALA A 22 1.50 15.36 -5.58
N GLY A 23 2.75 15.46 -5.14
CA GLY A 23 3.90 15.33 -6.04
C GLY A 23 3.94 13.95 -6.70
N GLN A 24 3.80 13.92 -8.03
CA GLN A 24 3.65 12.69 -8.82
C GLN A 24 4.77 11.67 -8.54
N ALA A 25 6.03 12.09 -8.52
CA ALA A 25 7.16 11.18 -8.31
C ALA A 25 7.13 10.49 -6.93
N VAL A 26 6.67 11.19 -5.89
CA VAL A 26 6.55 10.62 -4.54
C VAL A 26 5.36 9.66 -4.48
N LEU A 27 4.25 10.03 -5.12
CA LEU A 27 3.08 9.15 -5.25
C LEU A 27 3.44 7.84 -5.97
N ASP A 28 4.14 7.93 -7.10
CA ASP A 28 4.57 6.76 -7.89
C ASP A 28 5.49 5.84 -7.07
N LEU A 29 6.45 6.42 -6.34
CA LEU A 29 7.37 5.65 -5.49
C LEU A 29 6.61 4.90 -4.39
N LEU A 30 5.69 5.56 -3.69
CA LEU A 30 4.88 4.93 -2.65
C LEU A 30 3.91 3.88 -3.22
N ALA A 31 3.36 4.12 -4.41
CA ALA A 31 2.50 3.17 -5.11
C ALA A 31 3.27 1.88 -5.48
N VAL A 32 4.48 2.03 -6.04
CA VAL A 32 5.37 0.88 -6.33
C VAL A 32 5.72 0.14 -5.04
N LEU A 33 6.10 0.86 -3.99
CA LEU A 33 6.42 0.26 -2.69
C LEU A 33 5.24 -0.55 -2.13
N TYR A 34 4.01 -0.02 -2.20
CA TYR A 34 2.81 -0.74 -1.81
C TYR A 34 2.65 -2.04 -2.59
N VAL A 35 2.76 -2.00 -3.92
CA VAL A 35 2.64 -3.19 -4.78
C VAL A 35 3.71 -4.23 -4.42
N LEU A 36 4.96 -3.82 -4.22
CA LEU A 36 6.04 -4.72 -3.81
C LEU A 36 5.74 -5.38 -2.46
N LEU A 37 5.25 -4.62 -1.47
CA LEU A 37 4.83 -5.18 -0.18
C LEU A 37 3.68 -6.19 -0.34
N ARG A 38 2.76 -5.98 -1.28
CA ARG A 38 1.71 -6.98 -1.59
C ARG A 38 2.28 -8.25 -2.21
N LEU A 39 3.29 -8.14 -3.09
CA LEU A 39 3.99 -9.31 -3.63
C LEU A 39 4.74 -10.07 -2.53
N PHE A 40 5.45 -9.36 -1.64
CA PHE A 40 6.11 -9.97 -0.48
C PHE A 40 5.11 -10.66 0.46
N TYR A 41 3.95 -10.04 0.71
CA TYR A 41 2.89 -10.66 1.51
C TYR A 41 2.46 -12.02 0.93
N ILE A 42 2.28 -12.10 -0.39
CA ILE A 42 1.91 -13.36 -1.07
C ILE A 42 3.03 -14.40 -0.91
N MET A 43 4.29 -14.02 -1.09
CA MET A 43 5.43 -14.94 -0.89
C MET A 43 5.50 -15.48 0.55
N MET A 44 5.27 -14.63 1.56
CA MET A 44 5.22 -15.04 2.97
C MET A 44 4.01 -15.93 3.28
N TYR A 45 2.90 -15.72 2.58
CA TYR A 45 1.71 -16.56 2.69
C TYR A 45 1.98 -17.97 2.17
N VAL A 46 2.59 -18.08 0.98
CA VAL A 46 2.93 -19.38 0.36
C VAL A 46 4.02 -20.11 1.15
N SER A 47 4.94 -19.37 1.78
CA SER A 47 6.02 -19.93 2.58
C SER A 47 5.65 -20.25 4.04
N ASP A 48 4.36 -20.12 4.40
CA ASP A 48 3.82 -20.33 5.76
C ASP A 48 4.58 -19.58 6.87
N MET A 49 4.89 -18.30 6.62
CA MET A 49 5.60 -17.42 7.57
C MET A 49 4.64 -16.39 8.21
N PRO A 50 3.82 -16.77 9.21
CA PRO A 50 2.70 -15.94 9.67
C PRO A 50 3.12 -14.62 10.31
N ARG A 51 4.21 -14.58 11.09
CA ARG A 51 4.69 -13.33 11.73
C ARG A 51 5.19 -12.33 10.69
N ALA A 52 5.98 -12.80 9.73
CA ALA A 52 6.48 -11.98 8.63
C ALA A 52 5.34 -11.46 7.76
N ARG A 53 4.37 -12.32 7.45
CA ARG A 53 3.14 -11.95 6.73
C ARG A 53 2.40 -10.79 7.41
N SER A 54 2.19 -10.88 8.73
CA SER A 54 1.52 -9.81 9.48
C SER A 54 2.32 -8.49 9.50
N ALA A 55 3.65 -8.58 9.64
CA ALA A 55 4.52 -7.40 9.59
C ALA A 55 4.47 -6.71 8.21
N VAL A 56 4.56 -7.47 7.12
CA VAL A 56 4.46 -6.95 5.74
C VAL A 56 3.08 -6.34 5.47
N TRP A 57 2.02 -6.97 5.99
CA TRP A 57 0.66 -6.42 5.88
C TRP A 57 0.56 -5.05 6.58
N GLY A 58 1.06 -4.94 7.81
CA GLY A 58 1.10 -3.67 8.54
C GLY A 58 1.91 -2.60 7.80
N GLY A 59 3.07 -2.96 7.27
CA GLY A 59 3.88 -2.06 6.44
C GLY A 59 3.13 -1.54 5.21
N ALA A 60 2.45 -2.43 4.47
CA ALA A 60 1.64 -2.03 3.32
C ALA A 60 0.49 -1.09 3.72
N PHE A 61 -0.12 -1.33 4.88
CA PHE A 61 -1.18 -0.49 5.42
C PHE A 61 -0.67 0.92 5.79
N PHE A 62 0.51 1.03 6.41
CA PHE A 62 1.12 2.34 6.69
C PHE A 62 1.49 3.10 5.41
N VAL A 63 2.02 2.43 4.39
CA VAL A 63 2.28 3.05 3.09
C VAL A 63 0.98 3.57 2.46
N ASN A 64 -0.11 2.82 2.57
CA ASN A 64 -1.42 3.24 2.09
C ASN A 64 -1.91 4.53 2.78
N ILE A 65 -1.78 4.59 4.10
CA ILE A 65 -2.10 5.79 4.89
C ILE A 65 -1.22 6.97 4.45
N ALA A 66 0.09 6.75 4.25
CA ALA A 66 1.00 7.79 3.79
C ALA A 66 0.61 8.35 2.42
N ILE A 67 0.18 7.49 1.48
CA ILE A 67 -0.34 7.92 0.18
C ILE A 67 -1.58 8.80 0.37
N PHE A 68 -2.53 8.38 1.19
CA PHE A 68 -3.80 9.10 1.40
C PHE A 68 -3.57 10.55 1.88
N PHE A 69 -2.60 10.77 2.77
CA PHE A 69 -2.28 12.09 3.32
C PHE A 69 -1.23 12.87 2.52
N LEU A 70 -0.66 12.31 1.45
CA LEU A 70 0.48 12.89 0.73
C LEU A 70 0.21 14.31 0.19
N GLY A 71 -1.02 14.59 -0.23
CA GLY A 71 -1.41 15.89 -0.78
C GLY A 71 -2.06 16.86 0.23
N TYR A 72 -2.17 16.47 1.50
CA TYR A 72 -2.84 17.27 2.52
C TYR A 72 -1.95 18.47 2.91
N ARG A 73 -2.48 19.68 2.79
CA ARG A 73 -1.80 20.96 3.06
C ARG A 73 -2.78 21.97 3.67
#